data_AF-A0A0N5CJ49-F1
#
_entry.id   AF-A0A0N5CJ49-F1
#
_cell.length_a   1.000
_cell.length_b   1.000
_cell.length_c   1.000
_cell.angle_alpha   90.00
_cell.angle_beta   90.00
_cell.angle_gamma   90.00
#
_symmetry.space_group_name_H-M   'P 1'
#
loop_
_entity.id
_entity.type
_entity.pdbx_description
1 polymer ?
#
loop_
_entity_poly.entity_id
_entity_poly.type
_entity_poly.pdbx_seq_one_letter_code
_entity_poly.pdbx_strand_id
1 'polypeptide(L)'
;MLLAVILGFSILATSIAHPHISHSEYRKLVCVTKDQSRNHGNDSSKCRLVLKDSEYEEPGQAAPVQAGCFMEKNNTISSRVYCDIFCPNAHTVFHSAFELFHPSCFHYHNYQLIQRNENWFLWRSDRCLNSTATFYFGCKFDEPFRRKYPNNKEIFRLLKLQEKPPPL
;
A
#
# COMPACT_ATOMS: atom_id res chain seq x y z
N MET A 1 -48.59 56.93 -8.00
CA MET A 1 -48.45 55.48 -7.83
C MET A 1 -47.21 55.05 -8.60
N LEU A 2 -46.10 54.86 -7.89
CA LEU A 2 -44.78 54.57 -8.46
C LEU A 2 -44.59 53.05 -8.44
N LEU A 3 -44.51 52.40 -9.61
CA LEU A 3 -44.21 50.98 -9.74
C LEU A 3 -42.69 50.79 -9.80
N ALA A 4 -42.09 50.36 -8.69
CA ALA A 4 -40.70 49.94 -8.62
C ALA A 4 -40.62 48.45 -9.00
N VAL A 5 -40.10 48.16 -10.19
CA VAL A 5 -39.79 46.81 -10.65
C VAL A 5 -38.41 46.43 -10.10
N ILE A 6 -38.38 45.59 -9.07
CA ILE A 6 -37.14 45.04 -8.52
C ILE A 6 -36.78 43.78 -9.34
N LEU A 7 -35.79 43.93 -10.23
CA LEU A 7 -35.13 42.81 -10.90
C LEU A 7 -34.22 42.08 -9.91
N GLY A 8 -34.68 40.96 -9.37
CA GLY A 8 -33.87 40.05 -8.56
C GLY A 8 -32.94 39.23 -9.44
N PHE A 9 -31.64 39.54 -9.44
CA PHE A 9 -30.60 38.68 -10.00
C PHE A 9 -30.31 37.53 -9.03
N SER A 10 -30.88 36.36 -9.28
CA SER A 10 -30.47 35.12 -8.61
C SER A 10 -29.09 34.71 -9.13
N ILE A 11 -28.06 34.95 -8.32
CA ILE A 11 -26.70 34.44 -8.57
C ILE A 11 -26.72 32.94 -8.25
N LEU A 12 -26.92 32.12 -9.28
CA LEU A 12 -26.64 30.69 -9.23
C LEU A 12 -25.13 30.51 -9.06
N ALA A 13 -24.69 30.28 -7.83
CA ALA A 13 -23.33 29.85 -7.54
C ALA A 13 -23.13 28.45 -8.13
N THR A 14 -22.60 28.36 -9.34
CA THR A 14 -22.17 27.12 -9.95
C THR A 14 -20.87 26.68 -9.26
N SER A 15 -20.96 25.73 -8.35
CA SER A 15 -19.79 25.05 -7.80
C SER A 15 -19.10 24.29 -8.94
N ILE A 16 -18.00 24.84 -9.46
CA ILE A 16 -17.14 24.14 -10.41
C ILE A 16 -16.45 23.00 -9.64
N ALA A 17 -17.06 21.81 -9.69
CA ALA A 17 -16.41 20.59 -9.24
C ALA A 17 -15.22 20.35 -10.17
N HIS A 18 -14.01 20.64 -9.68
CA HIS A 18 -12.80 20.26 -10.39
C HIS A 18 -12.71 18.74 -10.33
N PRO A 19 -12.63 18.03 -11.47
CA PRO A 19 -12.42 16.59 -11.43
C PRO A 19 -11.07 16.34 -10.76
N HIS A 20 -11.09 15.72 -9.58
CA HIS A 20 -9.88 15.24 -8.92
C HIS A 20 -9.28 14.16 -9.81
N ILE A 21 -8.21 14.49 -10.55
CA ILE A 21 -7.47 13.53 -11.36
C ILE A 21 -6.71 12.65 -10.37
N SER A 22 -7.19 11.42 -10.18
CA SER A 22 -6.53 10.44 -9.33
C SER A 22 -5.35 9.82 -10.07
N HIS A 23 -4.14 10.02 -9.55
CA HIS A 23 -2.93 9.41 -10.09
C HIS A 23 -2.71 8.03 -9.45
N SER A 24 -2.73 6.98 -10.27
CA SER A 24 -2.63 5.60 -9.80
C SER A 24 -1.22 5.04 -9.98
N GLU A 25 -0.77 4.33 -8.97
CA GLU A 25 0.55 3.70 -8.87
C GLU A 25 0.40 2.28 -8.36
N TYR A 26 1.27 1.37 -8.80
CA TYR A 26 1.13 -0.04 -8.50
C TYR A 26 2.33 -0.59 -7.74
N ARG A 27 2.05 -1.54 -6.84
CA ARG A 27 3.04 -2.14 -5.96
C ARG A 27 2.86 -3.65 -5.97
N LYS A 28 3.97 -4.38 -5.87
CA LYS A 28 3.98 -5.83 -5.72
C LYS A 28 4.89 -6.19 -4.56
N LEU A 29 4.36 -6.86 -3.55
CA LEU A 29 5.13 -7.36 -2.42
C LEU A 29 5.34 -8.86 -2.59
N VAL A 30 6.58 -9.26 -2.89
CA VAL A 30 6.95 -10.65 -3.12
C VAL A 30 7.56 -11.21 -1.85
N CYS A 31 6.89 -12.17 -1.22
CA CYS A 31 7.34 -12.80 0.02
C CYS A 31 7.63 -14.27 -0.20
N VAL A 32 8.85 -14.70 0.14
CA VAL A 32 9.34 -16.06 -0.14
C VAL A 32 9.86 -16.70 1.13
N THR A 33 9.39 -17.91 1.44
CA THR A 33 9.98 -18.76 2.48
C THR A 33 11.22 -19.47 1.94
N LYS A 34 12.11 -19.91 2.83
CA LYS A 34 13.35 -20.59 2.44
C LYS A 34 13.10 -21.85 1.58
N ASP A 35 12.02 -22.56 1.90
CA ASP A 35 11.56 -23.78 1.24
C ASP A 35 10.55 -23.54 0.11
N GLN A 36 10.21 -22.28 -0.19
CA GLN A 36 9.15 -21.90 -1.13
C GLN A 36 7.76 -22.48 -0.79
N SER A 37 7.55 -22.94 0.44
CA SER A 37 6.27 -23.47 0.89
C SER A 37 5.16 -22.44 0.75
N ARG A 38 4.04 -22.85 0.13
CA ARG A 38 2.79 -22.09 0.12
C ARG A 38 1.87 -22.50 1.27
N ASN A 39 2.18 -23.56 2.01
CA ASN A 39 1.29 -24.15 3.00
C ASN A 39 1.95 -24.18 4.39
N HIS A 40 2.17 -23.02 5.01
CA HIS A 40 2.69 -22.92 6.37
C HIS A 40 4.01 -23.69 6.56
N GLY A 41 5.07 -23.21 5.91
CA GLY A 41 6.43 -23.73 6.08
C GLY A 41 7.01 -23.47 7.47
N ASN A 42 8.22 -24.00 7.69
CA ASN A 42 8.90 -23.92 8.99
C ASN A 42 9.49 -22.55 9.29
N ASP A 43 9.71 -21.73 8.26
CA ASP A 43 10.36 -20.42 8.36
C ASP A 43 9.39 -19.31 7.91
N SER A 44 9.50 -18.14 8.56
CA SER A 44 8.83 -16.92 8.09
C SER A 44 9.37 -16.49 6.73
N SER A 45 8.47 -16.09 5.84
CA SER A 45 8.85 -15.54 4.54
C SER A 45 9.55 -14.18 4.67
N LYS A 46 10.53 -13.94 3.78
CA LYS A 46 11.19 -12.64 3.62
C LYS A 46 10.59 -11.92 2.43
N CYS A 47 10.20 -10.66 2.62
CA CYS A 47 9.51 -9.89 1.60
C CYS A 47 10.45 -8.91 0.88
N ARG A 48 10.08 -8.54 -0.34
CA ARG A 48 10.66 -7.38 -1.05
C ARG A 48 9.56 -6.63 -1.78
N LEU A 49 9.60 -5.31 -1.69
CA LEU A 49 8.72 -4.43 -2.44
C LEU A 49 9.23 -4.29 -3.88
N VAL A 50 8.30 -4.29 -4.83
CA VAL A 50 8.52 -4.01 -6.24
C VAL A 50 7.61 -2.84 -6.62
N LEU A 51 8.20 -1.78 -7.14
CA LEU A 51 7.51 -0.59 -7.62
C LEU A 51 7.21 -0.73 -9.11
N LYS A 52 5.97 -0.39 -9.49
CA LYS A 52 5.45 -0.47 -10.84
C LYS A 52 4.71 0.83 -11.18
N ASP A 53 5.06 1.44 -12.31
CA ASP A 53 4.42 2.64 -12.85
C ASP A 53 3.08 2.31 -13.54
N SER A 54 2.84 1.04 -13.88
CA SER A 54 1.53 0.55 -14.35
C SER A 54 1.19 -0.82 -13.79
N GLU A 55 -0.09 -1.20 -13.82
CA GLU A 55 -0.58 -2.48 -13.29
C GLU A 55 0.10 -3.69 -13.94
N TYR A 56 0.40 -3.58 -15.23
CA TYR A 56 0.92 -4.68 -16.05
C TYR A 56 2.44 -4.67 -16.21
N GLU A 57 3.15 -3.69 -15.62
CA GLU A 57 4.60 -3.61 -15.72
C GLU A 57 5.27 -4.82 -15.04
N GLU A 58 6.10 -5.55 -15.77
CA GLU A 58 6.96 -6.60 -15.23
C GLU A 58 8.37 -6.49 -15.85
N PRO A 59 9.45 -6.66 -15.07
CA PRO A 59 9.46 -7.10 -13.67
C PRO A 59 9.23 -5.97 -12.65
N GLY A 60 9.15 -4.70 -13.08
CA GLY A 60 9.19 -3.53 -12.20
C GLY A 60 10.58 -3.33 -11.56
N GLN A 61 10.68 -2.43 -10.58
CA GLN A 61 11.94 -2.19 -9.85
C GLN A 61 11.85 -2.70 -8.42
N ALA A 62 12.72 -3.64 -8.05
CA ALA A 62 12.72 -4.29 -6.75
C ALA A 62 13.62 -3.58 -5.73
N ALA A 63 13.07 -3.33 -4.54
CA ALA A 63 13.83 -2.99 -3.36
C ALA A 63 14.62 -4.21 -2.85
N PRO A 64 15.68 -4.00 -2.05
CA PRO A 64 16.37 -5.09 -1.36
C PRO A 64 15.44 -5.90 -0.46
N VAL A 65 15.76 -7.18 -0.28
CA VAL A 65 14.99 -8.09 0.58
C VAL A 65 14.97 -7.56 2.01
N GLN A 66 13.78 -7.56 2.61
CA GLN A 66 13.43 -7.02 3.93
C GLN A 66 13.55 -5.50 4.10
N ALA A 67 13.84 -4.72 3.05
CA ALA A 67 13.78 -3.26 3.15
C ALA A 67 12.33 -2.81 3.44
N GLY A 68 12.15 -2.00 4.48
CA GLY A 68 10.84 -1.51 4.93
C GLY A 68 10.03 -2.52 5.74
N CYS A 69 10.60 -3.67 6.12
CA CYS A 69 9.92 -4.69 6.90
C CYS A 69 10.45 -4.75 8.34
N PHE A 70 9.55 -4.79 9.32
CA PHE A 70 9.88 -4.92 10.74
C PHE A 70 8.90 -5.85 11.46
N MET A 71 9.34 -6.41 12.59
CA MET A 71 8.53 -7.31 13.41
C MET A 71 8.05 -6.60 14.67
N GLU A 72 6.79 -6.78 15.02
CA GLU A 72 6.23 -6.41 16.31
C GLU A 72 5.64 -7.64 17.00
N LYS A 73 5.80 -7.69 18.32
CA LYS A 73 5.05 -8.65 19.14
C LYS A 73 3.65 -8.10 19.38
N ASN A 74 2.64 -8.81 18.91
CA ASN A 74 1.25 -8.49 19.17
C ASN A 74 0.77 -9.40 20.31
N ASN A 75 0.63 -8.84 21.51
CA ASN A 75 0.40 -9.60 22.75
C ASN A 75 1.49 -10.67 23.00
N THR A 76 1.28 -11.56 23.96
CA THR A 76 2.24 -12.59 24.39
C THR A 76 2.39 -13.76 23.40
N ILE A 77 1.52 -13.88 22.39
CA ILE A 77 1.31 -15.14 21.66
C ILE A 77 1.67 -15.06 20.16
N SER A 78 1.53 -13.92 19.48
CA SER A 78 1.82 -13.85 18.04
C SER A 78 2.67 -12.65 17.63
N SER A 79 3.67 -12.89 16.78
CA SER A 79 4.45 -11.85 16.12
C SER A 79 3.80 -11.49 14.78
N ARG A 80 3.69 -10.20 14.51
CA ARG A 80 3.32 -9.66 13.20
C ARG A 80 4.55 -9.09 12.52
N VAL A 81 4.68 -9.36 11.22
CA VAL A 81 5.65 -8.66 10.38
C VAL A 81 4.87 -7.65 9.54
N TYR A 82 5.32 -6.40 9.59
CA TYR A 82 4.81 -5.28 8.82
C TYR A 82 5.79 -4.98 7.71
N CYS A 83 5.33 -4.78 6.49
CA CYS A 83 6.14 -4.33 5.36
C CYS A 83 5.51 -3.08 4.75
N ASP A 84 6.30 -2.01 4.66
CA ASP A 84 5.91 -0.77 4.00
C ASP A 84 5.70 -1.03 2.50
N ILE A 85 4.50 -0.73 1.99
CA ILE A 85 4.19 -0.85 0.55
C ILE A 85 4.48 0.46 -0.21
N PHE A 86 4.99 1.46 0.49
CA PHE A 86 5.38 2.78 0.03
C PHE A 86 4.29 3.51 -0.75
N CYS A 87 3.25 3.89 -0.02
CA CYS A 87 2.13 4.69 -0.52
C CYS A 87 1.90 5.96 0.32
N PRO A 88 2.88 6.88 0.33
CA PRO A 88 2.88 8.07 1.19
C PRO A 88 1.78 9.06 0.81
N ASN A 89 0.86 9.34 1.73
CA ASN A 89 -0.29 10.23 1.55
C ASN A 89 -1.24 9.80 0.41
N ALA A 90 -1.30 8.50 0.13
CA ALA A 90 -2.31 7.98 -0.78
C ALA A 90 -3.71 8.13 -0.15
N HIS A 91 -4.65 8.77 -0.86
CA HIS A 91 -6.05 8.91 -0.40
C HIS A 91 -6.82 7.58 -0.50
N THR A 92 -6.33 6.63 -1.29
CA THR A 92 -6.89 5.26 -1.36
C THR A 92 -5.80 4.26 -1.65
N VAL A 93 -5.79 3.18 -0.87
CA VAL A 93 -4.93 2.01 -1.05
C VAL A 93 -5.79 0.76 -1.03
N PHE A 94 -5.57 -0.14 -1.99
CA PHE A 94 -6.38 -1.34 -2.16
C PHE A 94 -5.53 -2.50 -2.68
N HIS A 95 -6.00 -3.73 -2.45
CA HIS A 95 -5.46 -4.90 -3.14
C HIS A 95 -5.90 -4.86 -4.61
N SER A 96 -4.96 -4.65 -5.55
CA SER A 96 -5.27 -4.55 -6.98
C SER A 96 -5.42 -5.92 -7.63
N ALA A 97 -4.64 -6.88 -7.17
CA ALA A 97 -4.77 -8.28 -7.51
C ALA A 97 -4.34 -9.13 -6.32
N PHE A 98 -4.87 -10.33 -6.26
CA PHE A 98 -4.41 -11.35 -5.34
C PHE A 98 -4.10 -12.58 -6.16
N GLU A 99 -3.00 -13.28 -5.86
CA GLU A 99 -2.90 -14.68 -6.27
C GLU A 99 -4.02 -15.42 -5.52
N LEU A 100 -5.17 -15.50 -6.18
CA LEU A 100 -6.47 -15.89 -5.63
C LEU A 100 -6.32 -17.11 -4.71
N PHE A 101 -6.85 -16.98 -3.49
CA PHE A 101 -7.04 -18.07 -2.51
C PHE A 101 -5.77 -18.71 -1.95
N HIS A 102 -4.71 -17.95 -1.68
CA HIS A 102 -3.61 -18.49 -0.89
C HIS A 102 -4.11 -19.02 0.48
N PRO A 103 -4.20 -20.35 0.72
CA PRO A 103 -5.02 -20.91 1.80
C PRO A 103 -4.55 -20.47 3.19
N SER A 104 -3.24 -20.32 3.34
CA SER A 104 -2.59 -19.92 4.59
C SER A 104 -2.85 -18.45 4.96
N CYS A 105 -3.25 -17.62 3.99
CA CYS A 105 -3.51 -16.20 4.20
C CYS A 105 -5.00 -15.86 4.19
N PHE A 106 -5.73 -16.31 3.17
CA PHE A 106 -7.14 -15.94 2.98
C PHE A 106 -8.06 -16.59 4.02
N HIS A 107 -7.91 -17.89 4.27
CA HIS A 107 -8.81 -18.63 5.17
C HIS A 107 -8.78 -18.12 6.61
N TYR A 108 -7.62 -17.60 7.05
CA TYR A 108 -7.40 -17.21 8.45
C TYR A 108 -7.42 -15.69 8.65
N HIS A 109 -7.54 -14.89 7.59
CA HIS A 109 -7.45 -13.42 7.67
C HIS A 109 -6.18 -12.93 8.40
N ASN A 110 -5.07 -13.66 8.25
CA ASN A 110 -3.79 -13.40 8.94
C ASN A 110 -2.93 -12.37 8.19
N TYR A 111 -3.57 -11.43 7.51
CA TYR A 111 -2.96 -10.27 6.87
C TYR A 111 -3.97 -9.14 6.74
N GLN A 112 -3.51 -7.89 6.76
CA GLN A 112 -4.36 -6.73 6.42
C GLN A 112 -3.51 -5.51 6.06
N LEU A 113 -4.10 -4.59 5.30
CA LEU A 113 -3.57 -3.25 5.08
C LEU A 113 -3.83 -2.36 6.30
N ILE A 114 -2.81 -1.63 6.75
CA ILE A 114 -2.93 -0.64 7.82
C ILE A 114 -2.17 0.62 7.43
N GLN A 115 -2.78 1.77 7.68
CA GLN A 115 -2.09 3.05 7.59
C GLN A 115 -1.36 3.31 8.92
N ARG A 116 -0.12 3.79 8.83
CA ARG A 116 0.65 4.32 9.96
C ARG A 116 1.33 5.60 9.52
N ASN A 117 1.04 6.70 10.19
CA ASN A 117 1.35 8.05 9.69
C ASN A 117 0.87 8.23 8.24
N GLU A 118 1.78 8.68 7.36
CA GLU A 118 1.51 8.94 5.95
C GLU A 118 1.62 7.68 5.09
N ASN A 119 2.16 6.56 5.60
CA ASN A 119 2.42 5.36 4.81
C ASN A 119 1.44 4.23 5.10
N TRP A 120 1.45 3.27 4.19
CA TRP A 120 0.64 2.06 4.26
C TRP A 120 1.52 0.83 4.38
N PHE A 121 1.05 -0.14 5.16
CA PHE A 121 1.77 -1.36 5.48
C PHE A 121 0.87 -2.55 5.24
N LEU A 122 1.43 -3.62 4.68
CA LEU A 122 0.85 -4.94 4.81
C LEU A 122 1.43 -5.59 6.06
N TRP A 123 0.58 -5.99 7.01
CA TRP A 123 1.02 -6.89 8.08
C TRP A 123 0.61 -8.33 7.81
N ARG A 124 1.41 -9.27 8.29
CA ARG A 124 1.16 -10.73 8.20
C ARG A 124 1.49 -11.41 9.53
N SER A 125 0.73 -12.44 9.88
CA SER A 125 1.00 -13.31 11.03
C SER A 125 0.86 -14.80 10.71
N ASP A 126 1.34 -15.63 11.64
CA ASP A 126 1.09 -17.07 11.71
C ASP A 126 1.31 -17.80 10.36
N ARG A 127 0.34 -18.64 9.96
CA ARG A 127 0.36 -19.40 8.71
C ARG A 127 0.61 -18.54 7.49
N CYS A 128 0.07 -17.31 7.46
CA CYS A 128 0.28 -16.43 6.33
C CYS A 128 1.73 -15.99 6.27
N LEU A 129 2.31 -15.54 7.38
CA LEU A 129 3.72 -15.12 7.48
C LEU A 129 4.68 -16.24 7.05
N ASN A 130 4.35 -17.47 7.38
CA ASN A 130 5.13 -18.68 7.11
C ASN A 130 4.83 -19.30 5.72
N SER A 131 4.32 -18.52 4.77
CA SER A 131 4.07 -18.96 3.41
C SER A 131 4.65 -18.03 2.36
N THR A 132 5.00 -18.59 1.21
CA THR A 132 5.36 -17.88 -0.01
C THR A 132 4.09 -17.31 -0.64
N ALA A 133 4.02 -15.99 -0.72
CA ALA A 133 2.85 -15.28 -1.22
C ALA A 133 3.26 -13.98 -1.91
N THR A 134 2.50 -13.61 -2.95
CA THR A 134 2.63 -12.33 -3.64
C THR A 134 1.38 -11.51 -3.43
N PHE A 135 1.55 -10.25 -3.06
CA PHE A 135 0.45 -9.30 -2.91
C PHE A 135 0.61 -8.16 -3.91
N TYR A 136 -0.49 -7.74 -4.53
CA TYR A 136 -0.49 -6.60 -5.44
C TYR A 136 -1.38 -5.50 -4.87
N PHE A 137 -0.93 -4.26 -5.00
CA PHE A 137 -1.61 -3.09 -4.48
C PHE A 137 -1.69 -1.98 -5.51
N GLY A 138 -2.79 -1.24 -5.48
CA GLY A 138 -2.95 0.05 -6.12
C GLY A 138 -2.96 1.16 -5.07
N CYS A 139 -2.27 2.26 -5.37
CA CYS A 139 -2.21 3.45 -4.54
C CYS A 139 -2.61 4.66 -5.36
N LYS A 140 -3.59 5.42 -4.86
CA LYS A 140 -4.12 6.60 -5.52
C LYS A 140 -3.70 7.87 -4.79
N PHE A 141 -3.18 8.82 -5.54
CA PHE A 141 -2.66 10.09 -5.04
C PHE A 141 -3.39 11.27 -5.70
N ASP A 142 -3.45 12.39 -4.99
CA ASP A 142 -4.04 13.64 -5.49
C ASP A 142 -3.12 14.33 -6.50
N GLU A 143 -1.81 14.14 -6.38
CA GLU A 143 -0.79 14.68 -7.27
C GLU A 143 0.00 13.54 -7.94
N PRO A 144 0.63 13.78 -9.12
CA PRO A 144 1.48 12.78 -9.75
C PRO A 144 2.59 12.31 -8.80
N PHE A 145 2.64 11.00 -8.52
CA PHE A 145 3.60 10.40 -7.58
C PHE A 145 5.06 10.73 -7.93
N ARG A 146 5.39 10.72 -9.23
CA ARG A 146 6.72 11.04 -9.76
C ARG A 146 7.14 12.51 -9.58
N ARG A 147 6.22 13.40 -9.21
CA ARG A 147 6.57 14.78 -8.82
C ARG A 147 7.34 14.81 -7.49
N LYS A 148 6.93 13.99 -6.52
CA LYS A 148 7.59 13.87 -5.20
C LYS A 148 8.72 12.84 -5.22
N TYR A 149 8.57 11.76 -6.00
CA TYR A 149 9.57 10.70 -6.13
C TYR A 149 9.96 10.49 -7.61
N PRO A 150 10.84 11.34 -8.18
CA PRO A 150 11.21 11.28 -9.60
C PRO A 150 11.85 9.95 -10.02
N ASN A 151 12.46 9.23 -9.08
CA ASN A 151 13.02 7.91 -9.30
C ASN A 151 12.97 7.06 -8.02
N ASN A 152 13.21 5.76 -8.15
CA ASN A 152 13.07 4.80 -7.06
C ASN A 152 14.26 4.75 -6.09
N LYS A 153 15.39 5.42 -6.40
CA LYS A 153 16.61 5.36 -5.59
C LYS A 153 16.36 5.91 -4.18
N GLU A 154 15.64 7.02 -4.08
CA GLU A 154 15.31 7.62 -2.79
C GLU A 154 14.30 6.77 -2.01
N ILE A 155 13.31 6.20 -2.70
CA ILE A 155 12.34 5.28 -2.09
C ILE A 155 13.07 4.10 -1.44
N PHE A 156 13.98 3.46 -2.16
CA PHE A 156 14.74 2.32 -1.63
C PHE A 156 15.70 2.71 -0.52
N ARG A 157 16.22 3.94 -0.52
CA ARG A 157 17.00 4.47 0.60
C ARG A 157 16.13 4.61 1.84
N LEU A 158 14.93 5.20 1.73
CA LEU A 158 14.00 5.38 2.85
C LEU A 158 13.59 4.03 3.46
N LEU A 159 13.21 3.06 2.62
CA LEU A 159 12.85 1.71 3.06
C LEU A 159 13.99 1.01 3.81
N LYS A 160 15.25 1.19 3.40
CA LYS A 160 16.40 0.61 4.11
C LYS A 160 16.59 1.19 5.51
N LEU A 161 16.26 2.47 5.71
CA LEU A 161 16.42 3.15 7.00
C LEU A 161 15.30 2.79 7.99
N GLN A 162 14.26 2.11 7.52
CA GLN A 162 13.10 1.76 8.31
C GLN A 162 13.31 0.44 9.04
N GLU A 163 13.96 0.53 10.20
CA GLU A 163 14.25 -0.62 11.07
C GLU A 163 13.28 -0.74 12.26
N LYS A 164 12.49 0.33 12.51
CA LYS A 164 11.60 0.44 13.66
C LYS A 164 10.17 0.78 13.23
N PRO A 165 9.17 0.40 14.05
CA PRO A 165 7.80 0.75 13.74
C PRO A 165 7.58 2.26 13.75
N PRO A 166 6.91 2.81 12.73
CA PRO A 166 6.36 4.15 12.85
C PRO A 166 5.23 4.16 13.88
N PRO A 167 4.98 5.31 14.54
CA PRO A 167 3.78 5.54 15.35
C PRO A 167 2.50 5.13 14.61
N LEU A 168 1.49 4.72 15.38
CA LEU A 168 0.15 4.42 14.88
C LEU A 168 -0.55 5.70 14.42
#